data_AF-A0A1H7PUV2-F1
#
_entry.id   AF-A0A1H7PUV2-F1
#
_cell.length_a   1.000
_cell.length_b   1.000
_cell.length_c   1.000
_cell.angle_alpha   90.00
_cell.angle_beta   90.00
_cell.angle_gamma   90.00
#
_symmetry.space_group_name_H-M   'P 1'
#
loop_
_entity.id
_entity.type
_entity.pdbx_description
1 polymer ?
#
loop_
_entity_poly.entity_id
_entity_poly.type
_entity_poly.pdbx_seq_one_letter_code
_entity_poly.pdbx_strand_id
1 'polypeptide(L)'
;MSERYNTPDAGTLNWHVPLNENFKNLGTDVEIRDDDANKSNYDPAVGAKFFANDTKKVYLGDGSQWNYIGDIAKLPGDVVVSDTEPSSASVGDIWIETSSTN
;
A
#
# COMPACT_ATOMS: atom_id res chain seq x y z
N MET A 1 4.93 11.80 -18.91
CA MET A 1 5.95 11.41 -17.91
C MET A 1 6.91 12.53 -17.49
N SER A 2 6.99 13.68 -18.18
CA SER A 2 8.12 14.63 -18.02
C SER A 2 7.96 15.74 -16.96
N GLU A 3 6.81 15.88 -16.27
CA GLU A 3 6.59 17.02 -15.36
C GLU A 3 6.95 16.76 -13.90
N ARG A 4 7.10 15.50 -13.48
CA ARG A 4 7.39 15.15 -12.06
C ARG A 4 8.88 15.10 -11.71
N TYR A 5 9.75 15.00 -12.72
CA TYR A 5 11.19 14.82 -12.53
C TYR A 5 11.97 15.80 -13.41
N ASN A 6 13.01 16.37 -12.83
CA ASN A 6 13.88 17.33 -13.49
C ASN A 6 14.84 16.61 -14.45
N THR A 7 14.95 17.08 -15.68
CA THR A 7 15.98 16.62 -16.62
C THR A 7 16.96 17.78 -16.83
N PRO A 8 18.16 17.76 -16.22
CA PRO A 8 19.14 18.82 -16.42
C PRO A 8 19.63 18.85 -17.87
N ASP A 9 19.87 20.05 -18.41
CA ASP A 9 20.44 20.22 -19.74
C ASP A 9 21.88 19.67 -19.80
N ALA A 10 22.26 19.18 -20.98
CA ALA A 10 23.62 18.71 -21.23
C ALA A 10 24.64 19.80 -20.93
N GLY A 11 25.65 19.49 -20.12
CA GLY A 11 26.69 20.44 -19.69
C GLY A 11 26.40 21.17 -18.38
N THR A 12 25.26 20.93 -17.73
CA THR A 12 24.97 21.46 -16.39
C THR A 12 25.99 20.92 -15.38
N LEU A 13 26.85 21.77 -14.79
CA LEU A 13 27.86 21.33 -13.82
C LEU A 13 27.24 20.74 -12.53
N ASN A 14 26.15 21.33 -12.05
CA ASN A 14 25.46 20.90 -10.83
C ASN A 14 24.32 19.91 -11.12
N TRP A 15 24.45 19.09 -12.16
CA TRP A 15 23.44 18.11 -12.58
C TRP A 15 22.99 17.16 -11.46
N HIS A 16 23.87 16.90 -10.48
CA HIS A 16 23.59 16.01 -9.36
C HIS A 16 22.49 16.54 -8.44
N VAL A 17 22.30 17.86 -8.36
CA VAL A 17 21.25 18.47 -7.53
C VAL A 17 19.85 18.06 -8.00
N PRO A 18 19.42 18.34 -9.25
CA PRO A 18 18.11 17.93 -9.72
C PRO A 18 17.93 16.41 -9.74
N LEU A 19 19.00 15.63 -9.97
CA LEU A 19 18.90 14.16 -9.91
C LEU A 19 18.68 13.66 -8.48
N ASN A 20 19.37 14.23 -7.48
CA ASN A 20 19.15 13.86 -6.09
C ASN A 20 17.71 14.15 -5.64
N GLU A 21 17.14 15.28 -6.07
CA GLU A 21 15.73 15.57 -5.81
C GLU A 21 14.79 14.59 -6.51
N ASN A 22 15.09 14.18 -7.75
CA ASN A 22 14.32 13.13 -8.42
C ASN A 22 14.37 11.80 -7.66
N PHE A 23 15.53 11.40 -7.14
CA PHE A 23 15.66 10.15 -6.37
C PHE A 23 14.87 10.19 -5.06
N LYS A 24 14.82 11.35 -4.37
CA LYS A 24 13.95 11.53 -3.20
C LYS A 24 12.47 11.37 -3.58
N ASN A 25 12.05 12.04 -4.66
CA ASN A 25 10.66 11.96 -5.15
C ASN A 25 10.31 10.54 -5.60
N LEU A 26 11.22 9.83 -6.26
CA LEU A 26 11.04 8.43 -6.62
C LEU A 26 10.88 7.53 -5.40
N GLY A 27 11.65 7.80 -4.33
CA GLY A 27 11.54 7.07 -3.06
C GLY A 27 10.16 7.17 -2.40
N THR A 28 9.41 8.24 -2.65
CA THR A 28 8.03 8.41 -2.17
C THR A 28 6.98 7.98 -3.19
N ASP A 29 7.23 8.20 -4.48
CA ASP A 29 6.28 7.91 -5.57
C ASP A 29 6.18 6.42 -5.88
N VAL A 30 7.24 5.67 -5.63
CA VAL A 30 7.30 4.23 -5.88
C VAL A 30 6.97 3.49 -4.58
N GLU A 31 5.89 2.72 -4.62
CA GLU A 31 5.49 1.86 -3.50
C GLU A 31 6.53 0.76 -3.26
N ILE A 32 6.94 0.60 -2.01
CA ILE A 32 7.77 -0.51 -1.55
C ILE A 32 6.86 -1.73 -1.32
N ARG A 33 7.29 -2.90 -1.81
CA ARG A 33 6.54 -4.16 -1.68
C ARG A 33 7.45 -5.25 -1.14
N ASP A 34 7.10 -5.82 0.00
CA ASP A 34 7.88 -6.87 0.69
C ASP A 34 6.98 -7.56 1.74
N ASP A 35 7.53 -8.48 2.53
CA ASP A 35 6.85 -9.12 3.66
C ASP A 35 6.72 -8.14 4.85
N ASP A 36 5.64 -8.23 5.64
CA ASP A 36 5.38 -7.30 6.76
C ASP A 36 6.53 -7.24 7.78
N ALA A 37 7.23 -8.36 7.94
CA ALA A 37 8.39 -8.52 8.83
C ALA A 37 9.61 -7.71 8.36
N ASN A 38 9.75 -7.45 7.05
CA ASN A 38 10.88 -6.73 6.48
C ASN A 38 10.68 -5.21 6.47
N LYS A 39 9.52 -4.72 6.91
CA LYS A 39 9.16 -3.29 6.89
C LYS A 39 10.20 -2.38 7.56
N SER A 40 10.85 -2.84 8.63
CA SER A 40 11.92 -2.09 9.32
C SER A 40 13.22 -1.96 8.53
N ASN A 41 13.37 -2.66 7.41
CA ASN A 41 14.54 -2.55 6.53
C ASN A 41 14.49 -1.32 5.61
N TYR A 42 13.36 -0.61 5.60
CA TYR A 42 13.11 0.55 4.74
C TYR A 42 12.85 1.80 5.59
N ASP A 43 13.38 2.94 5.14
CA ASP A 43 13.17 4.23 5.79
C ASP A 43 11.71 4.70 5.62
N PRO A 44 10.98 5.00 6.72
CA PRO A 44 9.61 5.51 6.66
C PRO A 44 9.55 6.98 6.26
N ALA A 45 10.15 7.36 5.12
CA ALA A 45 10.14 8.73 4.63
C ALA A 45 8.70 9.27 4.50
N VAL A 46 8.53 10.57 4.75
CA VAL A 46 7.22 11.23 4.70
C VAL A 46 6.54 10.96 3.36
N GLY A 47 5.36 10.34 3.40
CA GLY A 47 4.56 10.05 2.20
C GLY A 47 4.97 8.78 1.45
N ALA A 48 6.05 8.09 1.84
CA ALA A 48 6.39 6.79 1.29
C ALA A 48 5.32 5.76 1.65
N LYS A 49 5.11 4.80 0.74
CA LYS A 49 4.14 3.71 0.94
C LYS A 49 4.85 2.37 1.00
N PHE A 50 4.45 1.56 1.97
CA PHE A 50 4.87 0.17 2.08
C PHE A 50 3.64 -0.74 2.02
N PHE A 51 3.65 -1.69 1.09
CA PHE A 51 2.64 -2.73 0.97
C PHE A 51 3.23 -4.08 1.39
N ALA A 52 2.72 -4.62 2.50
CA ALA A 52 3.04 -5.95 2.97
C ALA A 52 2.32 -6.99 2.10
N ASN A 53 3.03 -7.64 1.19
CA ASN A 53 2.42 -8.48 0.16
C ASN A 53 1.83 -9.79 0.74
N ASP A 54 2.33 -10.23 1.89
CA ASP A 54 1.97 -11.46 2.60
C ASP A 54 0.70 -11.27 3.45
N THR A 55 0.65 -10.18 4.22
CA THR A 55 -0.46 -9.84 5.12
C THR A 55 -1.52 -8.93 4.51
N LYS A 56 -1.21 -8.35 3.33
CA LYS A 56 -2.01 -7.35 2.61
C LYS A 56 -2.15 -5.99 3.31
N LYS A 57 -1.40 -5.75 4.39
CA LYS A 57 -1.39 -4.47 5.09
C LYS A 57 -0.70 -3.38 4.26
N VAL A 58 -1.23 -2.17 4.35
CA VAL A 58 -0.67 -0.96 3.75
C VAL A 58 -0.25 -0.01 4.87
N TYR A 59 0.93 0.59 4.68
CA TYR A 59 1.51 1.55 5.61
C TYR A 59 1.92 2.84 4.91
N LEU A 60 1.86 3.96 5.66
CA LEU A 60 2.33 5.28 5.24
C LEU A 60 3.45 5.76 6.17
N GLY A 61 4.58 6.16 5.59
CA GLY A 61 5.69 6.77 6.33
C GLY A 61 5.40 8.22 6.71
N ASP A 62 5.75 8.60 7.94
CA ASP A 62 5.63 9.97 8.46
C ASP A 62 6.99 10.67 8.70
N GLY A 63 8.08 10.06 8.26
CA GLY A 63 9.45 10.49 8.51
C GLY A 63 10.08 9.88 9.78
N SER A 64 9.34 9.09 10.55
CA SER A 64 9.83 8.42 11.77
C SER A 64 9.33 6.99 11.91
N GLN A 65 8.08 6.71 11.51
CA GLN A 65 7.42 5.43 11.69
C GLN A 65 6.56 5.06 10.47
N TRP A 66 6.36 3.76 10.30
CA TRP A 66 5.39 3.21 9.37
C TRP A 66 4.02 3.11 10.04
N ASN A 67 3.08 3.95 9.63
CA ASN A 67 1.72 3.98 10.17
C ASN A 67 0.81 3.05 9.35
N TYR A 68 0.14 2.10 10.01
CA TYR A 68 -0.84 1.23 9.36
C TYR A 68 -2.07 2.05 8.94
N ILE A 69 -2.50 1.90 7.68
CA ILE A 69 -3.64 2.64 7.12
C ILE A 69 -4.78 1.74 6.61
N GLY A 70 -4.56 0.42 6.53
CA GLY A 70 -5.59 -0.53 6.12
C GLY A 70 -5.03 -1.74 5.41
N ASP A 71 -5.91 -2.68 5.05
CA ASP A 71 -5.58 -3.88 4.29
C ASP A 71 -6.14 -3.77 2.87
N ILE A 72 -5.39 -4.22 1.85
CA ILE A 72 -5.93 -4.37 0.50
C ILE A 72 -6.82 -5.62 0.48
N ALA A 73 -8.11 -5.42 0.17
CA ALA A 73 -9.08 -6.47 -0.10
C ALA A 73 -9.32 -7.48 1.04
N LYS A 74 -8.98 -7.13 2.28
CA LYS A 74 -9.35 -7.91 3.46
C LYS A 74 -10.59 -7.29 4.10
N LEU A 75 -11.73 -7.93 3.91
CA LEU A 75 -12.87 -7.68 4.78
C LEU A 75 -12.52 -8.23 6.17
N PRO A 76 -13.05 -7.62 7.26
CA PRO A 76 -12.76 -8.08 8.61
C PRO A 76 -13.16 -9.53 8.86
N GLY A 77 -14.05 -10.08 8.04
CA GLY A 77 -14.42 -11.49 7.99
C GLY A 77 -14.59 -12.01 6.56
N ASP A 78 -15.03 -13.26 6.45
CA ASP A 78 -15.25 -13.93 5.18
C ASP A 78 -16.51 -13.41 4.48
N VAL A 79 -16.49 -13.39 3.14
CA VAL A 79 -17.71 -13.18 2.33
C VAL A 79 -18.19 -14.53 1.85
N VAL A 80 -19.35 -14.94 2.35
CA VAL A 80 -19.98 -16.21 1.96
C VAL A 80 -21.26 -15.91 1.20
N VAL A 81 -21.46 -16.59 0.07
CA VAL A 81 -22.66 -16.49 -0.76
C VAL A 81 -23.33 -17.86 -0.74
N SER A 82 -24.54 -17.95 -0.19
CA SER A 82 -25.21 -19.24 0.06
C SER A 82 -26.72 -19.04 0.24
N ASP A 83 -27.50 -20.07 -0.08
CA ASP A 83 -28.95 -20.13 0.22
C ASP A 83 -29.25 -20.60 1.65
N THR A 84 -28.22 -21.03 2.38
CA THR A 84 -28.30 -21.52 3.76
C THR A 84 -27.42 -20.68 4.66
N GLU A 85 -27.95 -20.28 5.82
CA GLU A 85 -27.23 -19.48 6.81
C GLU A 85 -25.97 -20.22 7.31
N PRO A 86 -24.79 -19.57 7.30
CA PRO A 86 -23.55 -20.17 7.80
C PRO A 86 -23.63 -20.50 9.29
N SER A 87 -23.45 -21.77 9.65
CA SER A 87 -23.53 -22.24 11.05
C SER A 87 -22.35 -21.81 11.94
N SER A 88 -21.30 -21.21 11.35
CA SER A 88 -20.06 -20.83 12.03
C SER A 88 -19.64 -19.39 11.71
N ALA A 89 -20.60 -18.50 11.49
CA ALA A 89 -20.32 -17.08 11.23
C ALA A 89 -19.65 -16.41 12.45
N SER A 90 -18.64 -15.59 12.17
CA SER A 90 -17.93 -14.74 13.13
C SER A 90 -18.30 -13.27 12.95
N VAL A 91 -18.11 -12.47 13.99
CA VAL A 91 -18.30 -11.01 13.90
C VAL A 91 -17.36 -10.44 12.84
N GLY A 92 -17.93 -9.77 11.83
CA GLY A 92 -17.19 -9.21 10.69
C GLY A 92 -17.41 -9.96 9.38
N ASP A 93 -17.98 -11.16 9.42
CA ASP A 93 -18.36 -11.91 8.23
C ASP A 93 -19.56 -11.25 7.54
N ILE A 94 -19.61 -11.39 6.21
CA ILE A 94 -20.73 -10.95 5.38
C ILE A 94 -21.33 -12.19 4.73
N TRP A 95 -22.60 -12.47 5.00
CA TRP A 95 -23.37 -13.48 4.27
C TRP A 95 -24.29 -12.78 3.26
N ILE A 96 -24.17 -13.18 1.99
CA ILE A 96 -25.09 -12.81 0.92
C ILE A 96 -26.04 -14.00 0.75
N GLU A 97 -27.26 -13.81 1.24
CA GLU A 97 -28.34 -14.78 1.12
C GLU A 97 -28.85 -14.80 -0.33
N THR A 98 -28.98 -16.00 -0.89
CA THR A 98 -29.37 -16.19 -2.30
C THR A 98 -30.56 -17.13 -2.48
N SER A 99 -31.30 -17.45 -1.43
CA SER A 99 -32.51 -18.25 -1.62
C SER A 99 -33.53 -17.42 -2.37
N SER A 100 -34.04 -17.98 -3.47
CA SER A 100 -35.13 -17.34 -4.19
C SER A 100 -36.43 -17.57 -3.43
N THR A 101 -37.01 -16.51 -2.87
CA THR A 101 -38.43 -16.51 -2.52
C THR A 101 -39.22 -16.31 -3.81
N ASN A 102 -40.02 -17.31 -4.19
CA ASN A 102 -41.13 -17.12 -5.13
C ASN A 102 -42.30 -16.49 -4.38
#